data_AF-A0A0B1TD64-F1
#
_entry.id   AF-A0A0B1TD64-F1
#
_cell.length_a   1.000
_cell.length_b   1.000
_cell.length_c   1.000
_cell.angle_alpha   90.00
_cell.angle_beta   90.00
_cell.angle_gamma   90.00
#
_symmetry.space_group_name_H-M   'P 1'
#
loop_
_entity.id
_entity.type
_entity.pdbx_description
1 polymer ?
#
loop_
_entity_poly.entity_id
_entity_poly.type
_entity_poly.pdbx_seq_one_letter_code
_entity_poly.pdbx_strand_id
1 'polypeptide(L)'
;MTECGNSEVTSTLKTHFLDTHNQRRGQLASGSLTDAYGGITLPKAKDMCELIWNCDLEKQAIDYVRKCPTDTDTTLNDQSPGENFYRISSADLPYYRDGIKKAVTEWWKVYRWYNTPGTSATFLSSHANSPVSSYTR
;
A
#
# COMPACT_ATOMS: atom_id res chain seq x y z
N MET A 1 -14.48 7.02 12.84
CA MET A 1 -13.90 5.70 12.52
C MET A 1 -14.27 4.75 13.64
N THR A 2 -14.55 3.50 13.31
CA THR A 2 -14.78 2.44 14.30
C THR A 2 -13.48 2.14 15.03
N GLU A 3 -13.47 2.22 16.36
CA GLU A 3 -12.31 1.80 17.14
C GLU A 3 -12.24 0.26 17.16
N CYS A 4 -11.07 -0.28 16.85
CA CYS A 4 -10.81 -1.70 16.97
C CYS A 4 -10.46 -1.98 18.43
N GLY A 5 -10.85 -3.15 18.97
CA GLY A 5 -10.63 -3.48 20.38
C GLY A 5 -9.15 -3.55 20.81
N ASN A 6 -8.21 -3.44 19.88
CA ASN A 6 -6.77 -3.37 20.13
C ASN A 6 -6.27 -1.93 20.06
N SER A 7 -5.53 -1.49 21.08
CA SER A 7 -5.13 -0.09 21.31
C SER A 7 -3.78 0.32 20.69
N GLU A 8 -3.12 -0.55 19.91
CA GLU A 8 -1.75 -0.28 19.41
C GLU A 8 -1.72 0.68 18.23
N VAL A 9 -2.68 0.55 17.30
CA VAL A 9 -2.85 1.50 16.21
C VAL A 9 -3.89 2.51 16.65
N THR A 10 -3.46 3.74 16.96
CA THR A 10 -4.38 4.80 17.37
C THR A 10 -5.26 5.24 16.20
N SER A 11 -6.46 5.75 16.49
CA SER A 11 -7.37 6.29 15.48
C SER A 11 -6.67 7.29 14.53
N THR A 12 -5.82 8.18 15.03
CA THR A 12 -5.04 9.11 14.19
C THR A 12 -4.12 8.40 13.19
N LEU A 13 -3.46 7.32 13.58
CA LEU A 13 -2.60 6.55 12.67
C LEU A 13 -3.45 5.82 11.60
N LYS A 14 -4.63 5.32 11.97
CA LYS A 14 -5.60 4.72 11.02
C LYS A 14 -6.02 5.73 9.96
N THR A 15 -6.38 6.96 10.36
CA THR A 15 -6.67 8.06 9.42
C THR A 15 -5.48 8.29 8.49
N HIS A 16 -4.26 8.38 9.02
CA HIS A 16 -3.09 8.62 8.18
C HIS A 16 -2.85 7.50 7.16
N PHE A 17 -3.05 6.24 7.52
CA PHE A 17 -2.99 5.14 6.56
C PHE A 17 -4.05 5.29 5.46
N LEU A 18 -5.31 5.50 5.83
CA LEU A 18 -6.42 5.64 4.88
C LEU A 18 -6.23 6.84 3.95
N ASP A 19 -6.00 8.03 4.51
CA ASP A 19 -5.84 9.26 3.74
C ASP A 19 -4.70 9.14 2.73
N THR A 20 -3.57 8.58 3.15
CA THR A 20 -2.39 8.45 2.28
C THR A 20 -2.64 7.49 1.11
N HIS A 21 -3.40 6.40 1.33
CA HIS A 21 -3.80 5.49 0.26
C HIS A 21 -4.88 6.08 -0.63
N ASN A 22 -5.98 6.58 -0.04
CA ASN A 22 -7.13 7.10 -0.76
C ASN A 22 -6.77 8.33 -1.60
N GLN A 23 -5.86 9.19 -1.14
CA GLN A 23 -5.31 10.27 -1.94
C GLN A 23 -4.66 9.76 -3.24
N ARG A 24 -3.84 8.70 -3.16
CA ARG A 24 -3.13 8.15 -4.33
C ARG A 24 -4.07 7.37 -5.25
N ARG A 25 -5.00 6.60 -4.68
CA ARG A 25 -6.08 5.95 -5.44
C ARG A 25 -6.92 6.97 -6.20
N GLY A 26 -7.24 8.11 -5.58
CA GLY A 26 -7.93 9.23 -6.22
C GLY A 26 -7.14 9.85 -7.38
N GLN A 27 -5.84 10.09 -7.19
CA GLN A 27 -4.94 10.59 -8.24
C GLN A 27 -4.81 9.62 -9.43
N LEU A 28 -4.74 8.31 -9.15
CA LEU A 28 -4.75 7.29 -10.19
C LEU A 28 -6.09 7.28 -10.93
N ALA A 29 -7.20 7.29 -10.18
CA ALA A 29 -8.53 7.27 -10.74
C ALA A 29 -8.83 8.48 -11.65
N SER A 30 -8.33 9.67 -11.30
CA SER A 30 -8.46 10.87 -12.13
C SER A 30 -7.58 10.87 -13.39
N GLY A 31 -6.65 9.91 -13.52
CA GLY A 31 -5.69 9.84 -14.62
C GLY A 31 -4.60 10.90 -14.50
N SER A 32 -4.20 11.25 -13.27
CA SER A 32 -3.18 12.26 -13.00
C SER A 32 -1.78 11.69 -12.78
N LEU A 33 -1.62 10.36 -12.92
CA LEU A 33 -0.35 9.67 -12.74
C LEU A 33 0.22 9.26 -14.10
N THR A 34 1.51 9.52 -14.29
CA THR A 34 2.28 9.12 -15.47
C THR A 34 3.34 8.13 -15.04
N ASP A 35 3.44 6.98 -15.71
CA ASP A 35 4.55 6.06 -15.50
C ASP A 35 5.87 6.67 -15.95
N ALA A 36 6.99 6.13 -15.46
CA ALA A 36 8.30 6.56 -15.96
C ALA A 36 8.74 5.80 -17.20
N TYR A 37 8.11 4.67 -17.51
CA TYR A 37 8.47 3.84 -18.63
C TYR A 37 7.72 4.30 -19.89
N GLY A 38 8.17 5.41 -20.45
CA GLY A 38 7.62 5.98 -21.69
C GLY A 38 6.74 7.22 -21.50
N GLY A 39 6.54 7.67 -20.25
CA GLY A 39 5.75 8.87 -19.98
C GLY A 39 4.26 8.66 -20.25
N ILE A 40 3.78 7.43 -20.09
CA ILE A 40 2.41 7.05 -20.38
C ILE A 40 1.55 7.41 -19.17
N THR A 41 0.49 8.18 -19.40
CA THR A 41 -0.53 8.42 -18.39
C THR A 41 -1.21 7.09 -18.06
N LEU A 42 -1.17 6.70 -16.79
CA LEU A 42 -1.84 5.51 -16.30
C LEU A 42 -3.36 5.63 -16.54
N PRO A 43 -4.05 4.52 -16.83
CA PRO A 43 -5.45 4.56 -17.22
C PRO A 43 -6.32 5.09 -16.07
N LYS A 44 -7.32 5.91 -16.42
CA LYS A 44 -8.36 6.35 -15.48
C LYS A 44 -9.14 5.15 -14.98
N ALA A 45 -9.40 5.11 -13.69
CA ALA A 45 -10.22 4.07 -13.10
C ALA A 45 -11.70 4.43 -13.21
N LYS A 46 -12.51 3.51 -13.74
CA LYS A 46 -13.96 3.68 -13.85
C LYS A 46 -14.66 3.60 -12.49
N ASP A 47 -14.15 2.75 -11.61
CA ASP A 47 -14.78 2.42 -10.32
C ASP A 47 -13.72 2.07 -9.25
N MET A 48 -12.89 3.05 -8.91
CA MET A 48 -11.87 2.88 -7.86
C MET A 48 -12.51 3.11 -6.49
N CYS A 49 -12.75 2.03 -5.73
CA CYS A 49 -13.37 2.15 -4.42
C CYS A 49 -12.47 2.90 -3.41
N GLU A 50 -13.10 3.70 -2.55
CA GLU A 50 -12.44 4.28 -1.38
C GLU A 50 -12.19 3.17 -0.34
N LEU A 51 -10.98 3.14 0.23
CA LEU A 51 -10.65 2.19 1.28
C LEU A 51 -11.27 2.61 2.60
N ILE A 52 -11.74 1.60 3.35
CA ILE A 52 -12.19 1.72 4.72
C ILE A 52 -11.29 0.89 5.64
N TRP A 53 -11.26 1.24 6.93
CA TRP A 53 -10.52 0.46 7.90
C TRP A 53 -11.23 -0.85 8.26
N ASN A 54 -10.48 -1.95 8.35
CA ASN A 54 -10.98 -3.25 8.78
C ASN A 54 -10.18 -3.75 10.00
N CYS A 55 -10.88 -4.07 11.09
CA CYS A 55 -10.23 -4.46 12.34
C CYS A 55 -9.60 -5.86 12.32
N ASP A 56 -10.11 -6.78 11.50
CA ASP A 56 -9.54 -8.12 11.38
C ASP A 56 -8.21 -8.08 10.61
N LEU A 57 -8.11 -7.21 9.60
CA LEU A 57 -6.85 -6.97 8.89
C LEU A 57 -5.83 -6.22 9.77
N GLU A 58 -6.27 -5.25 10.56
CA GLU A 58 -5.40 -4.59 11.57
C GLU A 58 -4.83 -5.63 12.54
N LYS A 59 -5.68 -6.52 13.07
CA LYS A 59 -5.23 -7.57 13.98
C LYS A 59 -4.20 -8.49 13.34
N GLN A 60 -4.44 -8.95 12.11
CA GLN A 60 -3.49 -9.78 11.37
C GLN A 60 -2.15 -9.08 11.18
N ALA A 61 -2.16 -7.80 10.76
CA ALA A 61 -0.96 -7.00 10.59
C ALA A 61 -0.18 -6.82 11.90
N ILE A 62 -0.86 -6.48 13.02
CA ILE A 62 -0.26 -6.35 14.35
C ILE A 62 0.38 -7.69 14.78
N ASP A 63 -0.36 -8.78 14.66
CA ASP A 63 0.11 -10.12 15.06
C ASP A 63 1.32 -10.56 14.22
N TYR A 64 1.43 -10.12 12.97
CA TYR A 64 2.61 -10.34 12.13
C TYR A 64 3.80 -9.47 12.56
N VAL A 65 3.63 -8.14 12.64
CA VAL A 65 4.76 -7.21 12.92
C VAL A 65 5.35 -7.39 14.34
N ARG A 66 4.56 -7.89 15.30
CA ARG A 66 5.04 -8.24 16.65
C ARG A 66 6.13 -9.33 16.65
N LYS A 67 6.24 -10.11 15.58
CA LYS A 67 7.31 -11.10 15.39
C LYS A 67 8.63 -10.45 14.94
N CYS A 68 8.66 -9.12 14.76
CA CYS A 68 9.78 -8.36 14.23
C CYS A 68 10.32 -8.88 12.88
N PRO A 69 9.45 -9.16 11.89
CA PRO A 69 9.84 -9.76 10.62
C PRO A 69 10.77 -8.83 9.81
N THR A 70 11.52 -9.43 8.90
CA THR A 70 12.39 -8.70 7.95
C THR A 70 11.80 -8.59 6.54
N ASP A 71 10.71 -9.30 6.27
CA ASP A 71 10.04 -9.37 4.97
C ASP A 71 8.51 -9.56 5.18
N THR A 72 7.78 -9.80 4.09
CA THR A 72 6.37 -10.21 4.02
C THR A 72 6.11 -11.60 4.61
N ASP A 73 4.86 -11.86 4.99
CA ASP A 73 4.42 -13.17 5.48
C ASP A 73 4.36 -14.17 4.32
N THR A 74 5.35 -15.08 4.28
CA THR A 74 5.50 -16.10 3.24
C THR A 74 4.41 -17.17 3.27
N THR A 75 3.53 -17.16 4.28
CA THR A 75 2.38 -18.07 4.37
C THR A 75 1.14 -17.54 3.66
N LEU A 76 1.13 -16.27 3.24
CA LEU A 76 0.04 -15.70 2.45
C LEU A 76 0.00 -16.31 1.05
N ASN A 77 -1.19 -16.64 0.60
CA ASN A 77 -1.48 -17.17 -0.74
C ASN A 77 -2.61 -16.37 -1.40
N ASP A 78 -3.06 -16.78 -2.59
CA ASP A 78 -4.11 -16.08 -3.34
C ASP A 78 -5.48 -16.06 -2.63
N GLN A 79 -5.68 -16.87 -1.59
CA GLN A 79 -6.87 -16.86 -0.73
C GLN A 79 -6.71 -15.94 0.49
N SER A 80 -5.52 -15.38 0.70
CA SER A 80 -5.19 -14.53 1.85
C SER A 80 -5.35 -13.05 1.47
N PRO A 81 -5.59 -12.15 2.45
CA PRO A 81 -5.52 -10.72 2.20
C PRO A 81 -4.16 -10.33 1.62
N GLY A 82 -4.16 -9.36 0.70
CA GLY A 82 -2.91 -8.80 0.17
C GLY A 82 -2.09 -8.11 1.26
N GLU A 83 -0.77 -8.17 1.13
CA GLU A 83 0.16 -7.54 2.08
C GLU A 83 1.15 -6.62 1.37
N ASN A 84 1.46 -5.49 2.01
CA ASN A 84 2.62 -4.67 1.70
C ASN A 84 3.46 -4.52 2.97
N PHE A 85 4.76 -4.74 2.86
CA PHE A 85 5.69 -4.66 3.98
C PHE A 85 6.69 -3.51 3.79
N TYR A 86 7.02 -2.82 4.89
CA TYR A 86 8.06 -1.80 4.89
C TYR A 86 8.72 -1.73 6.26
N ARG A 87 10.06 -1.74 6.27
CA ARG A 87 10.87 -1.63 7.48
C ARG A 87 11.68 -0.35 7.44
N ILE A 88 11.68 0.37 8.55
CA ILE A 88 12.43 1.62 8.74
C ILE A 88 12.97 1.67 10.15
N SER A 89 14.17 2.24 10.31
CA SER A 89 14.73 2.47 11.63
C SER A 89 13.90 3.51 12.37
N SER A 90 13.59 3.25 13.64
CA SER A 90 12.94 4.25 14.49
C SER A 90 13.83 5.47 14.71
N ALA A 91 15.15 5.34 14.56
CA ALA A 91 16.08 6.47 14.62
C ALA A 91 15.88 7.48 13.48
N ASP A 92 15.29 7.04 12.35
CA ASP A 92 15.02 7.88 11.18
C ASP A 92 13.64 8.55 11.25
N LEU A 93 12.88 8.31 12.32
CA LEU A 93 11.48 8.73 12.43
C LEU A 93 11.23 9.64 13.64
N PRO A 94 10.89 10.92 13.41
CA PRO A 94 10.43 11.81 14.47
C PRO A 94 9.08 11.37 15.04
N TYR A 95 8.19 10.84 14.19
CA TYR A 95 6.85 10.38 14.58
C TYR A 95 6.41 9.15 13.76
N TYR A 96 5.58 8.28 14.36
CA TYR A 96 5.05 7.10 13.65
C TYR A 96 4.28 7.44 12.36
N ARG A 97 3.56 8.57 12.34
CA ARG A 97 2.86 9.07 11.12
C ARG A 97 3.80 9.31 9.94
N ASP A 98 5.06 9.68 10.20
CA ASP A 98 6.05 9.91 9.14
C ASP A 98 6.51 8.57 8.56
N GLY A 99 6.60 7.53 9.41
CA GLY A 99 6.83 6.15 8.98
C GLY A 99 5.72 5.64 8.06
N ILE A 100 4.45 5.89 8.41
CA ILE A 100 3.29 5.56 7.58
C ILE A 100 3.38 6.24 6.22
N LYS A 101 3.56 7.58 6.22
CA LYS A 101 3.66 8.35 4.98
C LYS A 101 4.81 7.85 4.10
N LYS A 102 5.95 7.51 4.71
CA LYS A 102 7.11 6.98 3.99
C LYS A 102 6.80 5.60 3.40
N ALA A 103 6.30 4.65 4.19
CA ALA A 103 5.95 3.30 3.73
C ALA A 103 4.99 3.34 2.52
N VAL A 104 3.87 4.06 2.63
CA VAL A 104 2.89 4.16 1.53
C VAL A 104 3.48 4.88 0.31
N THR A 105 4.38 5.85 0.51
CA THR A 105 5.09 6.48 -0.62
C THR A 105 6.01 5.51 -1.34
N GLU A 106 6.73 4.67 -0.60
CA GLU A 106 7.65 3.68 -1.15
C GLU A 106 6.90 2.60 -1.94
N TRP A 107 5.78 2.09 -1.41
CA TRP A 107 4.92 1.15 -2.12
C TRP A 107 4.36 1.72 -3.42
N TRP A 108 3.96 3.00 -3.40
CA TRP A 108 3.40 3.61 -4.60
C TRP A 108 4.45 4.02 -5.63
N LYS A 109 5.60 4.57 -5.23
CA LYS A 109 6.54 5.20 -6.20
C LYS A 109 7.16 4.21 -7.21
N VAL A 110 6.99 2.90 -7.03
CA VAL A 110 7.49 1.86 -7.95
C VAL A 110 6.95 2.02 -9.38
N TYR A 111 5.76 2.60 -9.58
CA TYR A 111 5.25 2.91 -10.93
C TYR A 111 6.16 3.86 -11.72
N ARG A 112 7.08 4.56 -11.03
CA ARG A 112 8.07 5.48 -11.61
C ARG A 112 9.37 4.81 -12.03
N TRP A 113 9.55 3.51 -11.86
CA TRP A 113 10.86 2.89 -12.16
C TRP A 113 10.74 1.50 -12.78
N TYR A 114 9.56 0.87 -12.71
CA TYR A 114 9.37 -0.51 -13.11
C TYR A 114 8.21 -0.64 -14.11
N ASN A 115 8.24 -1.71 -14.90
CA ASN A 115 7.21 -2.01 -15.90
C ASN A 115 5.84 -2.22 -15.24
N THR A 116 4.92 -1.31 -15.49
CA THR A 116 3.57 -1.35 -14.91
C THR A 116 2.60 -2.16 -15.80
N PRO A 117 1.40 -2.50 -15.32
CA PRO A 117 0.28 -2.96 -16.15
C PRO A 117 -0.06 -2.05 -17.36
N GLY A 118 0.46 -0.82 -17.39
CA GLY A 118 0.29 0.13 -18.48
C GLY A 118 -1.16 0.54 -18.71
N THR A 119 -1.47 1.01 -19.92
CA THR A 119 -2.82 1.45 -20.33
C THR A 119 -3.86 0.33 -20.31
N SER A 120 -3.43 -0.93 -20.44
CA SER A 120 -4.31 -2.10 -20.39
C SER A 120 -4.81 -2.44 -18.99
N ALA A 121 -4.17 -1.88 -17.94
CA ALA A 121 -4.40 -2.23 -16.54
C ALA A 121 -4.36 -3.76 -16.27
N THR A 122 -3.63 -4.53 -17.07
CA THR A 122 -3.56 -5.99 -16.93
C THR A 122 -2.39 -6.40 -16.03
N PHE A 123 -2.72 -7.06 -14.92
CA PHE A 123 -1.71 -7.63 -14.02
C PHE A 123 -1.25 -9.00 -14.56
N LEU A 124 0.06 -9.16 -14.77
CA LEU A 124 0.68 -10.35 -15.35
C LEU A 124 1.56 -11.04 -14.29
N SER A 125 1.89 -12.31 -14.51
CA SER A 125 2.80 -13.07 -13.64
C SER A 125 4.17 -12.41 -13.47
N SER A 126 4.65 -11.70 -14.50
CA SER A 126 5.88 -10.91 -14.44
C SER A 126 5.81 -9.74 -13.43
N HIS A 127 4.62 -9.25 -13.12
CA HIS A 127 4.43 -8.18 -12.13
C HIS A 127 4.42 -8.70 -10.70
N ALA A 128 3.95 -9.94 -10.48
CA ALA A 128 3.82 -10.55 -9.14
C ALA A 128 5.15 -10.59 -8.38
N ASN A 129 6.24 -10.92 -9.07
CA ASN A 129 7.58 -11.03 -8.47
C ASN A 129 8.43 -9.77 -8.71
N SER A 130 7.79 -8.63 -8.92
CA SER A 130 8.46 -7.35 -9.15
C SER A 130 8.01 -6.31 -8.12
N PRO A 131 8.77 -5.21 -7.92
CA PRO A 131 8.38 -4.14 -7.01
C PRO A 131 7.01 -3.50 -7.31
N VAL A 132 6.53 -3.62 -8.56
CA VAL A 132 5.22 -3.12 -9.02
C VAL A 132 4.04 -3.74 -8.28
N SER A 133 4.21 -4.95 -7.74
CA SER A 133 3.18 -5.59 -6.92
C SER A 133 2.75 -4.70 -5.75
N SER A 134 3.66 -3.88 -5.20
CA SER A 134 3.34 -3.02 -4.05
C SER A 134 2.40 -1.85 -4.34
N TYR A 135 2.31 -1.36 -5.59
CA TYR A 135 1.35 -0.31 -5.97
C TYR A 135 0.03 -0.86 -6.51
N THR A 136 0.01 -2.12 -6.94
CA THR A 136 -1.14 -2.76 -7.58
C THR A 136 -2.03 -3.51 -6.60
N ARG A 137 -1.59 -3.66 -5.35
CA ARG A 137 -2.35 -4.21 -4.22
C ARG A 137 -3.21 -3.16 -3.53
#